data_AF-X1DRP8-F1
#
_entry.id   AF-X1DRP8-F1
#
_cell.length_a   1.000
_cell.length_b   1.000
_cell.length_c   1.000
_cell.angle_alpha   90.00
_cell.angle_beta   90.00
_cell.angle_gamma   90.00
#
_symmetry.space_group_name_H-M   'P 1'
#
loop_
_entity.id
_entity.type
_entity.pdbx_description
1 polymer ?
#
loop_
_entity_poly.entity_id
_entity_poly.type
_entity_poly.pdbx_seq_one_letter_code
_entity_poly.pdbx_strand_id
1 'polypeptide(L)'
;MNEFIEGEINNYCEAVSMGCKPCAMFPIQDRYVEEVKKIIDGKALFVYAEFLYPNWTTVWIYKREFMLDVIKKILTLFPPEKPNTIFDHWILGKAFGYSDEAIEEFLSSFKKSSIAFGAGR
;
A
#
# COMPACT_ATOMS: atom_id res chain seq x y z
N MET A 1 3.49 10.63 18.79
CA MET A 1 4.05 10.82 17.43
C MET A 1 4.34 12.30 17.16
N ASN A 2 5.00 12.71 16.06
CA ASN A 2 5.09 14.15 15.71
C ASN A 2 3.90 14.58 14.82
N GLU A 3 3.62 15.88 14.77
CA GLU A 3 2.46 16.43 14.05
C GLU A 3 2.49 16.15 12.55
N PHE A 4 3.69 16.08 11.95
CA PHE A 4 3.85 15.78 10.53
C PHE A 4 3.35 14.37 10.18
N ILE A 5 3.82 13.35 10.90
CA ILE A 5 3.42 11.96 10.68
C ILE A 5 1.93 11.78 10.97
N GLU A 6 1.42 12.42 12.03
CA GLU A 6 0.00 12.41 12.33
C GLU A 6 -0.84 13.02 11.18
N GLY A 7 -0.39 14.14 10.61
CA GLY A 7 -0.99 14.75 9.43
C GLY A 7 -1.01 13.80 8.22
N GLU A 8 0.07 13.08 7.95
CA GLU A 8 0.11 12.08 6.88
C GLU A 8 -0.89 10.94 7.09
N ILE A 9 -0.97 10.40 8.32
CA ILE A 9 -1.94 9.37 8.68
C ILE A 9 -3.36 9.89 8.49
N ASN A 10 -3.63 11.13 8.90
CA ASN A 10 -4.92 11.75 8.73
C ASN A 10 -5.31 11.86 7.24
N ASN A 11 -4.38 12.28 6.39
CA ASN A 11 -4.58 12.35 4.94
C ASN A 11 -4.88 10.96 4.34
N TYR A 12 -4.18 9.91 4.78
CA TYR A 12 -4.46 8.55 4.32
C TYR A 12 -5.85 8.07 4.74
N CYS A 13 -6.23 8.31 6.00
CA CYS A 13 -7.56 7.98 6.49
C CYS A 13 -8.65 8.71 5.69
N GLU A 14 -8.47 10.01 5.40
CA GLU A 14 -9.43 10.79 4.62
C GLU A 14 -9.57 10.25 3.19
N ALA A 15 -8.46 9.99 2.51
CA ALA A 15 -8.48 9.44 1.15
C ALA A 15 -9.18 8.07 1.08
N VAL A 16 -8.96 7.20 2.06
CA VAL A 16 -9.64 5.89 2.15
C VAL A 16 -11.11 6.06 2.52
N SER A 17 -11.43 6.95 3.46
CA SER A 17 -12.80 7.19 3.92
C SER A 17 -13.69 7.76 2.82
N MET A 18 -13.17 8.72 2.04
CA MET A 18 -13.85 9.32 0.89
C MET A 18 -13.91 8.38 -0.33
N GLY A 19 -13.19 7.26 -0.30
CA GLY A 19 -13.17 6.29 -1.40
C GLY A 19 -12.28 6.70 -2.58
N CYS A 20 -11.35 7.65 -2.39
CA CYS A 20 -10.35 8.01 -3.40
C CYS A 20 -9.39 6.85 -3.67
N LYS A 21 -9.14 5.99 -2.67
CA LYS A 21 -8.40 4.74 -2.83
C LYS A 21 -8.99 3.62 -1.97
N PRO A 22 -8.95 2.34 -2.40
CA PRO A 22 -9.49 1.22 -1.62
C PRO A 22 -8.74 0.95 -0.31
N CYS A 23 -7.41 1.08 -0.33
CA CYS A 23 -6.57 1.03 0.87
C CYS A 23 -5.37 1.97 0.77
N ALA A 24 -4.72 2.20 1.91
CA ALA A 24 -3.44 2.88 2.03
C ALA A 24 -2.49 2.05 2.90
N MET A 25 -1.18 2.23 2.73
CA MET A 25 -0.18 1.66 3.63
C MET A 25 0.94 2.64 3.91
N PHE A 26 1.56 2.52 5.08
CA PHE A 26 2.76 3.29 5.43
C PHE A 26 3.58 2.55 6.50
N PRO A 27 4.92 2.71 6.49
CA PRO A 27 5.77 2.21 7.55
C PRO A 27 5.69 3.11 8.78
N ILE A 28 5.66 2.52 9.96
CA ILE A 28 5.69 3.22 11.24
C ILE A 28 6.60 2.48 12.23
N GLN A 29 7.19 3.20 13.17
CA GLN A 29 7.93 2.58 14.27
C GLN A 29 6.97 1.86 15.22
N ASP A 30 7.37 0.68 15.72
CA ASP A 30 6.54 -0.18 16.55
C ASP A 30 5.95 0.55 17.77
N ARG A 31 6.74 1.46 18.37
CA ARG A 31 6.31 2.29 19.51
C ARG A 31 5.09 3.18 19.26
N TYR A 32 4.76 3.45 17.99
CA TYR A 32 3.62 4.29 17.61
C TYR A 32 2.42 3.49 17.10
N VAL A 33 2.54 2.17 16.88
CA VAL A 33 1.47 1.36 16.27
C VAL A 33 0.14 1.48 17.02
N GLU A 34 0.16 1.41 18.36
CA GLU A 34 -1.06 1.52 19.17
C GLU A 34 -1.66 2.93 19.17
N GLU A 35 -0.84 3.97 19.05
CA GLU A 35 -1.31 5.35 18.87
C GLU A 35 -2.01 5.50 17.51
N VAL A 36 -1.40 4.97 16.45
CA VAL A 36 -1.95 4.98 15.08
C VAL A 36 -3.27 4.20 14.98
N LYS A 37 -3.38 3.02 15.59
CA LYS A 37 -4.63 2.24 15.61
C LYS A 37 -5.79 3.04 16.19
N LYS A 38 -5.59 3.74 17.31
CA LYS A 38 -6.62 4.58 17.94
C LYS A 38 -7.11 5.69 17.00
N ILE A 39 -6.20 6.31 16.26
CA ILE A 39 -6.56 7.36 15.26
C ILE A 39 -7.42 6.77 14.15
N ILE A 40 -7.07 5.59 13.63
CA ILE A 40 -7.78 4.93 12.54
C ILE A 40 -9.16 4.42 13.01
N ASP A 41 -9.20 3.76 14.17
CA ASP A 41 -10.43 3.22 14.77
C ASP A 41 -11.45 4.34 15.03
N GLY A 42 -10.99 5.51 15.50
CA GLY A 42 -11.82 6.70 15.71
C GLY A 42 -12.48 7.25 14.44
N LYS A 43 -12.05 6.79 13.25
CA LYS A 43 -12.58 7.20 11.94
C LYS A 43 -13.46 6.14 11.26
N ALA A 44 -13.84 5.08 11.99
CA ALA A 44 -14.61 3.95 11.46
C ALA A 44 -13.94 3.31 10.23
N LEU A 45 -12.62 3.23 10.26
CA LEU A 45 -11.78 2.52 9.30
C LEU A 45 -11.17 1.30 9.96
N PHE A 46 -10.83 0.31 9.15
CA PHE A 46 -10.12 -0.87 9.62
C PHE A 46 -8.61 -0.68 9.47
N VAL A 47 -7.89 -1.33 10.38
CA VAL A 47 -6.43 -1.34 10.43
C VAL A 47 -5.90 -2.77 10.40
N TYR A 48 -4.82 -2.99 9.65
CA TYR A 48 -4.05 -4.23 9.69
C TYR A 48 -2.57 -3.88 9.82
N ALA A 49 -1.88 -4.49 10.76
CA ALA A 49 -0.47 -4.22 11.04
C ALA A 49 0.33 -5.49 10.76
N GLU A 50 1.42 -5.36 10.02
CA GLU A 50 2.34 -6.45 9.72
C GLU A 50 3.78 -6.06 9.99
N PHE A 51 4.60 -7.07 10.31
CA PHE A 51 6.03 -6.88 10.47
C PHE A 51 6.67 -6.44 9.16
N LEU A 52 7.47 -5.37 9.20
CA LEU A 52 8.27 -4.91 8.08
C LEU A 52 9.76 -5.22 8.28
N TYR A 53 10.31 -4.77 9.40
CA TYR A 53 11.72 -4.88 9.77
C TYR A 53 11.85 -4.68 11.30
N PRO A 54 12.95 -5.07 11.98
CA PRO A 54 13.10 -4.80 13.41
C PRO A 54 12.78 -3.34 13.80
N ASN A 55 11.85 -3.17 14.75
CA ASN A 55 11.30 -1.89 15.23
C ASN A 55 10.39 -1.14 14.24
N TRP A 56 10.01 -1.77 13.13
CA TRP A 56 9.16 -1.20 12.09
C TRP A 56 8.03 -2.14 11.69
N THR A 57 6.85 -1.54 11.58
CA THR A 57 5.60 -2.18 11.20
C THR A 57 5.02 -1.47 9.99
N THR A 58 4.52 -2.20 9.01
CA THR A 58 3.65 -1.63 7.97
C THR A 58 2.22 -1.59 8.49
N VAL A 59 1.61 -0.41 8.48
CA VAL A 59 0.20 -0.24 8.81
C VAL A 59 -0.59 -0.08 7.53
N TRP A 60 -1.61 -0.90 7.36
CA TRP A 60 -2.60 -0.85 6.30
C TRP A 60 -3.90 -0.25 6.83
N ILE A 61 -4.47 0.68 6.08
CA ILE A 61 -5.78 1.32 6.33
C ILE A 61 -6.73 0.93 5.21
N TYR A 62 -7.93 0.49 5.55
CA TYR A 62 -8.96 0.12 4.57
C TYR A 62 -10.37 0.36 5.12
N LYS A 63 -11.33 0.59 4.24
CA LYS A 63 -12.73 0.86 4.62
C LYS A 63 -13.64 -0.36 4.53
N ARG A 64 -13.36 -1.29 3.62
CA ARG A 64 -14.23 -2.44 3.32
C ARG A 64 -13.60 -3.72 3.82
N GLU A 65 -14.34 -4.54 4.57
CA GLU A 65 -13.81 -5.73 5.24
C GLU A 65 -13.10 -6.70 4.30
N PHE A 66 -13.62 -6.92 3.09
CA PHE A 66 -13.00 -7.81 2.10
C PHE A 66 -11.57 -7.38 1.71
N MET A 67 -11.21 -6.11 1.91
CA MET A 67 -9.86 -5.62 1.62
C MET A 67 -8.81 -6.32 2.49
N LEU A 68 -9.16 -6.82 3.68
CA LEU A 68 -8.22 -7.58 4.49
C LEU A 68 -7.75 -8.85 3.76
N ASP A 69 -8.66 -9.54 3.08
CA ASP A 69 -8.33 -10.75 2.31
C ASP A 69 -7.47 -10.40 1.09
N VAL A 70 -7.78 -9.28 0.43
CA VAL A 70 -6.95 -8.76 -0.69
C VAL A 70 -5.54 -8.42 -0.21
N ILE A 71 -5.42 -7.70 0.90
CA ILE A 71 -4.13 -7.31 1.50
C ILE A 71 -3.32 -8.55 1.87
N LYS A 72 -3.91 -9.50 2.62
CA LYS A 72 -3.23 -10.76 2.97
C LYS A 72 -2.81 -11.55 1.74
N LYS A 73 -3.62 -11.54 0.68
CA LYS A 73 -3.26 -12.19 -0.59
C LYS A 73 -2.09 -11.50 -1.27
N ILE A 74 -2.07 -10.17 -1.34
CA ILE A 74 -0.94 -9.37 -1.84
C ILE A 74 0.34 -9.73 -1.09
N LEU A 75 0.30 -9.76 0.24
CA LEU A 75 1.46 -10.08 1.09
C LEU A 75 1.95 -11.51 0.91
N THR A 76 1.03 -12.44 0.65
CA THR A 76 1.36 -13.85 0.36
C THR A 76 1.90 -14.04 -1.06
N LEU A 77 1.45 -13.22 -2.02
CA LEU A 77 1.90 -13.27 -3.41
C LEU A 77 3.26 -12.61 -3.61
N PHE A 78 3.58 -11.57 -2.81
CA PHE A 78 4.83 -10.79 -2.90
C PHE A 78 5.70 -10.88 -1.63
N PRO A 79 5.98 -12.07 -1.08
CA PRO A 79 6.91 -12.18 0.04
C PRO A 79 8.32 -11.81 -0.45
N PRO A 80 9.16 -11.21 0.41
CA PRO A 80 9.78 -9.86 0.32
C PRO A 80 10.27 -9.33 -1.06
N GLU A 81 10.00 -10.04 -2.14
CA GLU A 81 10.27 -9.67 -3.51
C GLU A 81 9.18 -8.75 -4.05
N LYS A 82 9.60 -7.85 -4.94
CA LYS A 82 8.74 -6.86 -5.57
C LYS A 82 7.74 -7.57 -6.51
N PRO A 83 6.61 -6.94 -6.87
CA PRO A 83 5.72 -7.45 -7.91
C PRO A 83 6.53 -7.81 -9.17
N ASN A 84 6.37 -9.02 -9.70
CA ASN A 84 7.21 -9.52 -10.79
C ASN A 84 6.41 -9.81 -12.06
N THR A 85 5.10 -10.03 -11.95
CA THR A 85 4.21 -10.30 -13.09
C THR A 85 3.30 -9.11 -13.40
N ILE A 86 2.73 -9.09 -14.61
CA ILE A 86 1.71 -8.09 -14.98
C ILE A 86 0.51 -8.15 -14.04
N PHE A 87 0.10 -9.37 -13.66
CA PHE A 87 -1.00 -9.59 -12.74
C PHE A 87 -0.72 -8.99 -11.36
N ASP A 88 0.51 -9.13 -10.86
CA ASP A 88 0.94 -8.61 -9.57
C ASP A 88 0.81 -7.07 -9.52
N HIS A 89 1.37 -6.42 -10.53
CA HIS A 89 1.32 -4.97 -10.69
C HIS A 89 -0.11 -4.47 -10.86
N TRP A 90 -0.94 -5.21 -11.60
CA TRP A 90 -2.34 -4.85 -11.81
C TRP A 90 -3.15 -4.94 -10.51
N ILE A 91 -3.04 -6.04 -9.76
CA ILE A 91 -3.72 -6.17 -8.46
C ILE A 91 -3.25 -5.09 -7.48
N LEU A 92 -1.94 -4.86 -7.39
CA LEU A 92 -1.39 -3.86 -6.50
C LEU A 92 -1.87 -2.45 -6.87
N GLY A 93 -1.84 -2.12 -8.16
CA GLY A 93 -2.36 -0.85 -8.68
C GLY A 93 -3.83 -0.66 -8.35
N LYS A 94 -4.66 -1.68 -8.58
CA LYS A 94 -6.08 -1.66 -8.21
C LYS A 94 -6.29 -1.46 -6.72
N ALA A 95 -5.53 -2.16 -5.86
CA ALA A 95 -5.64 -2.01 -4.40
C ALA A 95 -5.33 -0.58 -3.94
N PHE A 96 -4.42 0.12 -4.61
CA PHE A 96 -4.09 1.53 -4.33
C PHE A 96 -4.94 2.56 -5.10
N GLY A 97 -5.90 2.10 -5.91
CA GLY A 97 -6.86 2.98 -6.60
C GLY A 97 -6.37 3.54 -7.93
N TYR A 98 -5.34 2.96 -8.53
CA TYR A 98 -4.90 3.35 -9.88
C TYR A 98 -5.90 2.87 -10.95
N SER A 99 -6.08 3.68 -11.99
CA SER A 99 -6.88 3.31 -13.16
C SER A 99 -6.15 2.29 -14.02
N ASP A 100 -6.87 1.60 -14.91
CA ASP A 100 -6.26 0.63 -15.82
C ASP A 100 -5.27 1.30 -16.77
N GLU A 101 -5.56 2.53 -17.20
CA GLU A 101 -4.69 3.34 -18.06
C GLU A 101 -3.36 3.68 -17.35
N ALA A 102 -3.42 4.09 -16.07
CA ALA A 102 -2.21 4.39 -15.30
C ALA A 102 -1.35 3.14 -15.06
N ILE A 103 -1.99 1.99 -14.84
CA ILE A 103 -1.30 0.71 -14.70
C ILE A 103 -0.66 0.29 -16.03
N GLU A 104 -1.38 0.44 -17.15
CA GLU A 104 -0.87 0.16 -18.49
C GLU A 104 0.34 1.03 -18.84
N GLU A 105 0.29 2.33 -18.52
CA GLU A 105 1.39 3.25 -18.72
C GLU A 105 2.63 2.83 -17.91
N PHE A 106 2.43 2.49 -16.64
CA PHE A 106 3.49 1.98 -15.76
C PHE A 106 4.14 0.72 -16.37
N LEU A 107 3.34 -0.29 -16.74
CA LEU A 107 3.81 -1.54 -17.33
C LEU A 107 4.57 -1.33 -18.64
N SER A 108 4.12 -0.37 -19.46
CA SER A 108 4.74 -0.01 -20.73
C SER A 108 6.10 0.65 -20.53
N SER A 109 6.24 1.51 -19.51
CA SER A 109 7.52 2.14 -19.17
C SER A 109 8.57 1.11 -18.70
N PHE A 110 8.13 0.08 -17.97
CA PHE A 110 9.00 -0.98 -17.44
C PHE A 110 9.57 -1.89 -18.55
N LYS A 111 8.80 -2.15 -19.61
CA LYS A 111 9.28 -2.87 -20.80
C LYS A 111 10.32 -2.07 -21.59
N LYS A 112 10.15 -0.75 -21.68
CA LYS A 112 11.10 0.13 -22.39
C LYS A 112 12.45 0.22 -21.65
N SER A 113 12.43 0.28 -20.32
CA SER A 113 13.67 0.30 -19.52
C SER A 113 14.44 -1.00 -19.61
N SER A 114 13.77 -2.16 -19.59
CA SER A 114 14.42 -3.48 -19.72
C SER A 114 15.02 -3.74 -21.10
N ILE A 115 14.46 -3.17 -22.18
CA ILE A 115 15.05 -3.22 -23.53
C ILE A 115 16.28 -2.30 -23.64
N ALA A 116 16.24 -1.11 -23.01
CA ALA A 116 17.36 -0.16 -23.05
C ALA A 116 18.65 -0.68 -22.37
N PHE A 117 18.53 -1.53 -21.35
CA PHE A 117 19.68 -2.20 -20.72
C PHE A 117 20.19 -3.43 -21.50
N GLY A 118 19.40 -4.00 -22.41
CA GLY A 118 19.75 -5.18 -23.20
C GLY A 118 20.48 -4.91 -24.51
N ALA A 119 20.44 -3.66 -25.01
CA ALA A 119 21.03 -3.27 -26.30
C ALA A 119 22.51 -2.83 -26.21
N GLY A 120 23.16 -3.06 -25.05
CA GLY A 120 24.55 -2.64 -24.76
C GLY A 120 25.50 -3.79 -24.46
N ARG A 121 25.42 -4.91 -25.20
CA ARG A 121 26.44 -5.97 -25.23
C ARG A 121 26.74 -6.40 -26.64
#